data_AF-A0A962HCG8-F1
#
_entry.id   AF-A0A962HCG8-F1
#
_cell.length_a   1.000
_cell.length_b   1.000
_cell.length_c   1.000
_cell.angle_alpha   90.00
_cell.angle_beta   90.00
_cell.angle_gamma   90.00
#
_symmetry.space_group_name_H-M   'P 1'
#
loop_
_entity.id
_entity.type
_entity.pdbx_description
1 polymer ?
#
loop_
_entity_poly.entity_id
_entity_poly.type
_entity_poly.pdbx_seq_one_letter_code
_entity_poly.pdbx_strand_id
1 'polypeptide(L)'
;MSVLDLARPELLALKPYSSARMEAGSAAVMLNANESPYAPFVGDTWALNRYPDPQPRALLEQLAQSYGVTAEQLFIGRGSDEAIDLLVRAFCRAGQDAVLISPPTFGMYAVAAGVQGAAVLSVPLTADNDFKPDFDALRATALAEPVKLV
;
A
#
# COMPACT_ATOMS: atom_id res chain seq x y z
N MET A 1 -16.57 28.48 12.76
CA MET A 1 -16.40 27.01 12.62
C MET A 1 -15.96 26.76 11.19
N SER A 2 -14.71 26.35 11.02
CA SER A 2 -14.10 25.95 9.74
C SER A 2 -14.46 24.49 9.44
N VAL A 3 -14.43 24.10 8.17
CA VAL A 3 -14.51 22.67 7.78
C VAL A 3 -13.39 21.85 8.43
N LEU A 4 -12.24 22.47 8.74
CA LEU A 4 -11.13 21.81 9.43
C LEU A 4 -11.47 21.44 10.87
N ASP A 5 -12.39 22.16 11.52
CA ASP A 5 -12.84 21.85 12.89
C ASP A 5 -13.66 20.54 12.94
N LEU A 6 -14.14 20.07 11.78
CA LEU A 6 -14.89 18.82 11.63
C LEU A 6 -13.99 17.62 11.29
N ALA A 7 -12.73 17.87 10.92
CA ALA A 7 -11.80 16.84 10.51
C ALA A 7 -11.22 16.11 11.73
N ARG A 8 -10.92 14.82 11.56
CA ARG A 8 -10.26 13.99 12.58
C ARG A 8 -8.87 14.58 12.92
N PRO A 9 -8.52 14.78 14.20
CA PRO A 9 -7.22 15.35 14.60
C PRO A 9 -6.00 14.64 13.99
N GLU A 10 -6.05 13.32 13.92
CA GLU A 10 -5.00 12.48 13.34
C GLU A 10 -4.82 12.70 11.84
N LEU A 11 -5.88 13.05 11.11
CA LEU A 11 -5.78 13.37 9.68
C LEU A 11 -5.21 14.78 9.45
N LEU A 12 -5.46 15.71 10.37
CA LEU A 12 -4.85 17.04 10.34
C LEU A 12 -3.34 16.98 10.65
N ALA A 13 -2.92 16.06 11.52
CA ALA A 13 -1.52 15.82 11.86
C ALA A 13 -0.77 14.96 10.82
N LEU A 14 -1.49 14.18 10.02
CA LEU A 14 -0.91 13.30 9.01
C LEU A 14 -0.18 14.12 7.93
N LYS A 15 1.08 13.78 7.68
CA LYS A 15 1.81 14.28 6.51
C LYS A 15 1.38 13.48 5.28
N PRO A 16 0.85 14.11 4.22
CA PRO A 16 0.50 13.42 2.98
C PRO A 16 1.73 12.76 2.36
N TYR A 17 1.50 11.64 1.66
CA TYR A 17 2.54 10.98 0.90
C TYR A 17 3.11 11.90 -0.18
N SER A 18 4.44 11.98 -0.27
CA SER A 18 5.15 12.70 -1.32
C SER A 18 5.48 11.73 -2.45
N SER A 19 4.82 11.86 -3.60
CA SER A 19 5.10 11.01 -4.75
C SER A 19 6.29 11.53 -5.54
N ALA A 20 7.00 10.62 -6.22
CA ALA A 20 8.11 10.95 -7.10
C ALA A 20 7.77 12.04 -8.14
N ARG A 21 6.52 12.08 -8.62
CA ARG A 21 6.04 13.11 -9.55
C ARG A 21 5.95 14.50 -8.93
N MET A 22 5.54 14.60 -7.67
CA MET A 22 5.50 15.88 -6.94
C MET A 22 6.92 16.43 -6.73
N GLU A 23 7.91 15.54 -6.61
CA GLU A 23 9.31 15.92 -6.39
C GLU A 23 10.09 16.17 -7.70
N ALA A 24 9.62 15.62 -8.83
CA ALA A 24 10.32 15.69 -10.12
C ALA A 24 10.35 17.09 -10.77
N GLY A 25 9.40 17.97 -10.44
CA GLY A 25 9.29 19.30 -11.04
C GLY A 25 9.22 19.25 -12.57
N SER A 26 10.10 20.00 -13.25
CA SER A 26 10.19 20.08 -14.71
C SER A 26 11.29 19.19 -15.33
N ALA A 27 11.73 18.13 -14.62
CA ALA A 27 12.78 17.25 -15.10
C ALA A 27 12.41 16.55 -16.43
N ALA A 28 13.33 16.58 -17.40
CA ALA A 28 13.15 15.94 -18.70
C ALA A 28 13.44 14.43 -18.68
N VAL A 29 14.33 13.98 -17.79
CA VAL A 29 14.67 12.57 -17.60
C VAL A 29 14.10 12.13 -16.27
N MET A 30 13.29 11.08 -16.28
CA MET A 30 12.65 10.58 -15.08
C MET A 30 13.09 9.17 -14.75
N LEU A 31 13.79 9.01 -13.62
CA LEU A 31 14.29 7.74 -13.13
C LEU A 31 14.05 7.60 -11.61
N ASN A 32 12.94 8.16 -11.12
CA ASN A 32 12.67 8.32 -9.69
C ASN A 32 11.40 7.62 -9.19
N ALA A 33 10.62 6.98 -10.07
CA ALA A 33 9.32 6.39 -9.75
C ALA A 33 9.22 4.87 -10.03
N ASN A 34 10.33 4.22 -10.42
CA ASN A 34 10.36 2.82 -10.85
C ASN A 34 9.40 2.48 -12.00
N GLU A 35 9.03 3.47 -12.83
CA GLU A 35 8.20 3.27 -14.01
C GLU A 35 8.99 2.53 -15.11
N SER A 36 8.28 1.73 -15.91
CA SER A 36 8.85 1.18 -17.16
C SER A 36 9.15 2.32 -18.14
N PRO A 37 10.33 2.35 -18.79
CA PRO A 37 10.61 3.34 -19.84
C PRO A 37 9.84 3.05 -21.14
N TYR A 38 9.25 1.87 -21.27
CA TYR A 38 8.47 1.47 -22.44
C TYR A 38 6.99 1.79 -22.22
N ALA A 39 6.35 2.31 -23.27
CA ALA A 39 4.91 2.57 -23.27
C ALA A 39 4.13 1.27 -23.03
N PRO A 40 3.03 1.31 -22.25
CA PRO A 40 2.20 0.14 -22.04
C PRO A 40 1.54 -0.29 -23.35
N PHE A 41 1.37 -1.60 -23.52
CA PHE A 41 0.58 -2.15 -24.63
C PHE A 41 -0.90 -2.02 -24.27
N VAL A 42 -1.55 -0.97 -24.78
CA VAL A 42 -2.98 -0.73 -24.58
C VAL A 42 -3.68 -0.78 -25.94
N GLY A 43 -4.77 -1.52 -26.03
CA GLY A 43 -5.63 -1.55 -27.22
C GLY A 43 -6.73 -0.48 -27.16
N ASP A 44 -7.20 -0.03 -28.33
CA ASP A 44 -8.05 1.17 -28.49
C ASP A 44 -9.57 0.93 -28.33
N THR A 45 -10.02 -0.23 -27.85
CA THR A 45 -11.45 -0.59 -27.88
C THR A 45 -12.02 -0.86 -26.49
N TRP A 46 -12.66 0.14 -25.88
CA TRP A 46 -13.39 -0.02 -24.61
C TRP A 46 -14.87 0.37 -24.76
N ALA A 47 -15.77 -0.50 -24.30
CA ALA A 47 -17.20 -0.21 -24.20
C ALA A 47 -17.50 0.54 -22.89
N LEU A 48 -17.41 1.87 -22.92
CA LEU A 48 -17.46 2.72 -21.71
C LEU A 48 -18.87 3.10 -21.24
N ASN A 49 -19.91 2.66 -21.94
CA ASN A 49 -21.31 3.00 -21.61
C ASN A 49 -21.97 2.04 -20.61
N ARG A 50 -21.27 1.01 -20.16
CA ARG A 50 -21.74 0.02 -19.17
C ARG A 50 -20.72 -0.09 -18.05
N TYR A 51 -21.22 -0.39 -16.85
CA TYR A 51 -20.32 -0.75 -15.74
C TYR A 51 -19.56 -2.03 -16.09
N PRO A 52 -18.26 -2.11 -15.75
CA PRO A 52 -17.50 -3.35 -15.89
C PRO A 52 -17.95 -4.37 -14.84
N ASP A 53 -17.49 -5.60 -14.99
CA ASP A 53 -17.60 -6.60 -13.91
C ASP A 53 -16.85 -6.10 -12.66
N PRO A 54 -17.38 -6.30 -11.45
CA PRO A 54 -16.71 -5.89 -10.21
C PRO A 54 -15.32 -6.52 -10.03
N GLN A 55 -15.15 -7.74 -10.56
CA GLN A 55 -13.87 -8.43 -10.67
C GLN A 55 -13.80 -9.05 -12.08
N PRO A 56 -12.88 -8.61 -12.94
CA PRO A 56 -12.84 -9.02 -14.35
C PRO A 56 -12.39 -10.48 -14.47
N ARG A 57 -13.34 -11.39 -14.70
CA ARG A 57 -13.11 -12.83 -14.71
C ARG A 57 -12.02 -13.27 -15.69
N ALA A 58 -12.02 -12.75 -16.92
CA ALA A 58 -11.03 -13.11 -17.92
C ALA A 58 -9.60 -12.74 -17.49
N LEU A 59 -9.42 -11.60 -16.82
CA LEU A 59 -8.13 -11.18 -16.28
C LEU A 59 -7.70 -12.07 -15.11
N LEU A 60 -8.63 -12.39 -14.20
CA LEU A 60 -8.38 -13.29 -13.08
C LEU A 60 -7.92 -14.67 -13.56
N GLU A 61 -8.59 -15.27 -14.53
CA GLU A 61 -8.24 -16.59 -15.08
C GLU A 61 -6.84 -16.58 -15.72
N GLN A 62 -6.51 -15.53 -16.49
CA GLN A 62 -5.19 -15.36 -17.12
C GLN A 62 -4.06 -15.21 -16.09
N LEU A 63 -4.28 -14.39 -15.06
CA LEU A 63 -3.29 -14.17 -13.99
C LEU A 63 -3.14 -15.42 -13.12
N ALA A 64 -4.24 -16.11 -12.78
CA ALA A 64 -4.23 -17.34 -12.01
C ALA A 64 -3.38 -18.42 -12.69
N GLN A 65 -3.57 -18.60 -14.01
CA GLN A 65 -2.74 -19.49 -14.81
C GLN A 65 -1.26 -19.06 -14.81
N SER A 66 -0.98 -17.76 -14.99
CA SER A 66 0.39 -17.23 -15.05
C SER A 66 1.14 -17.38 -13.72
N TYR A 67 0.46 -17.25 -12.60
CA TYR A 67 1.04 -17.35 -11.26
C TYR A 67 0.95 -18.75 -10.65
N GLY A 68 0.23 -19.69 -11.26
CA GLY A 68 0.04 -21.04 -10.74
C GLY A 68 -0.85 -21.11 -9.50
N VAL A 69 -1.85 -20.25 -9.40
CA VAL A 69 -2.83 -20.16 -8.28
C VAL A 69 -4.26 -20.30 -8.80
N THR A 70 -5.26 -20.36 -7.92
CA THR A 70 -6.67 -20.31 -8.34
C THR A 70 -7.19 -18.88 -8.41
N ALA A 71 -8.27 -18.65 -9.16
CA ALA A 71 -8.86 -17.31 -9.31
C ALA A 71 -9.37 -16.76 -7.97
N GLU A 72 -9.79 -17.63 -7.05
CA GLU A 72 -10.25 -17.27 -5.70
C GLU A 72 -9.13 -16.76 -4.79
N GLN A 73 -7.86 -16.99 -5.16
CA GLN A 73 -6.69 -16.48 -4.45
C GLN A 73 -6.23 -15.12 -4.97
N LEU A 74 -6.94 -14.54 -5.95
CA LEU A 74 -6.59 -13.27 -6.58
C LEU A 74 -7.65 -12.20 -6.29
N PHE A 75 -7.16 -10.97 -6.16
CA PHE A 75 -7.98 -9.76 -6.07
C PHE A 75 -7.44 -8.75 -7.09
N ILE A 76 -8.35 -8.18 -7.90
CA ILE A 76 -8.03 -7.10 -8.83
C ILE A 76 -8.50 -5.79 -8.21
N GLY A 77 -7.53 -4.92 -7.90
CA GLY A 77 -7.77 -3.58 -7.38
C GLY A 77 -7.01 -2.52 -8.17
N ARG A 78 -7.13 -1.27 -7.72
CA ARG A 78 -6.45 -0.10 -8.27
C ARG A 78 -5.02 0.01 -7.73
N GLY A 79 -4.18 -0.94 -8.15
CA GLY A 79 -2.77 -1.03 -7.73
C GLY A 79 -2.59 -1.53 -6.29
N SER A 80 -1.33 -1.68 -5.87
CA SER A 80 -0.99 -2.20 -4.54
C SER A 80 -1.43 -1.30 -3.40
N ASP A 81 -1.54 0.02 -3.62
CA ASP A 81 -1.98 0.96 -2.58
C ASP A 81 -3.40 0.66 -2.10
N GLU A 82 -4.32 0.28 -2.99
CA GLU A 82 -5.66 -0.13 -2.60
C GLU A 82 -5.64 -1.46 -1.84
N ALA A 83 -4.79 -2.42 -2.25
CA ALA A 83 -4.65 -3.68 -1.52
C ALA A 83 -4.12 -3.45 -0.09
N ILE A 84 -3.14 -2.56 0.09
CA ILE A 84 -2.63 -2.15 1.40
C ILE A 84 -3.73 -1.51 2.25
N ASP A 85 -4.48 -0.55 1.69
CA ASP A 85 -5.61 0.10 2.38
C ASP A 85 -6.68 -0.91 2.80
N LEU A 86 -7.05 -1.84 1.92
CA LEU A 86 -8.04 -2.89 2.22
C LEU A 86 -7.56 -3.84 3.32
N LEU A 87 -6.30 -4.27 3.30
CA LEU A 87 -5.73 -5.10 4.36
C LEU A 87 -5.80 -4.38 5.71
N VAL A 88 -5.33 -3.13 5.76
CA VAL A 88 -5.35 -2.33 6.99
C VAL A 88 -6.78 -2.15 7.49
N ARG A 89 -7.74 -1.83 6.61
CA ARG A 89 -9.16 -1.68 6.98
C ARG A 89 -9.81 -2.96 7.46
N ALA A 90 -9.48 -4.10 6.84
CA ALA A 90 -10.08 -5.39 7.16
C ALA A 90 -9.61 -5.92 8.53
N PHE A 91 -8.34 -5.69 8.86
CA PHE A 91 -7.71 -6.33 10.02
C PHE A 91 -7.46 -5.41 11.21
N CYS A 92 -7.31 -4.10 11.01
CA CYS A 92 -6.98 -3.16 12.09
C CYS A 92 -8.19 -2.34 12.54
N ARG A 93 -8.49 -2.38 13.84
CA ARG A 93 -9.41 -1.44 14.50
C ARG A 93 -8.66 -0.18 14.92
N ALA A 94 -9.24 0.97 14.59
CA ALA A 94 -8.71 2.28 14.96
C ALA A 94 -8.50 2.41 16.48
N GLY A 95 -7.34 2.93 16.89
CA GLY A 95 -6.96 3.14 18.29
C GLY A 95 -6.69 1.87 19.09
N GLN A 96 -6.69 0.69 18.46
CA GLN A 96 -6.50 -0.59 19.14
C GLN A 96 -5.38 -1.43 18.52
N ASP A 97 -5.41 -1.59 17.20
CA ASP A 97 -4.50 -2.48 16.48
C ASP A 97 -3.34 -1.72 15.83
N ALA A 98 -2.29 -2.46 15.47
CA ALA A 98 -1.06 -1.92 14.89
C ALA A 98 -0.66 -2.62 13.58
N VAL A 99 0.09 -1.89 12.76
CA VAL A 99 0.88 -2.40 11.63
C VAL A 99 2.35 -2.31 12.01
N LEU A 100 3.10 -3.40 11.80
CA LEU A 100 4.53 -3.46 12.00
C LEU A 100 5.24 -3.27 10.66
N ILE A 101 6.28 -2.43 10.60
CA ILE A 101 7.06 -2.19 9.38
C ILE A 101 8.56 -2.21 9.64
N SER A 102 9.37 -2.35 8.59
CA SER A 102 10.83 -2.33 8.68
C SER A 102 11.47 -1.19 7.87
N PRO A 103 11.52 0.04 8.40
CA PRO A 103 12.12 1.18 7.71
C PRO A 103 13.66 1.02 7.59
N PRO A 104 14.30 1.52 6.51
CA PRO A 104 13.71 2.19 5.36
C PRO A 104 12.93 1.22 4.45
N THR A 105 11.66 1.56 4.17
CA THR A 105 10.75 0.78 3.34
C THR A 105 9.71 1.68 2.69
N PHE A 106 8.76 1.10 1.97
CA PHE A 106 7.71 1.83 1.27
C PHE A 106 6.80 2.59 2.23
N GLY A 107 6.68 3.91 2.04
CA GLY A 107 5.99 4.80 2.98
C GLY A 107 4.48 4.62 3.08
N MET A 108 3.86 4.01 2.06
CA MET A 108 2.39 3.85 2.01
C MET A 108 1.84 2.96 3.12
N TYR A 109 2.63 2.05 3.69
CA TYR A 109 2.23 1.25 4.85
C TYR A 109 1.87 2.14 6.05
N ALA A 110 2.75 3.11 6.37
CA ALA A 110 2.53 4.04 7.46
C ALA A 110 1.39 5.03 7.17
N VAL A 111 1.27 5.47 5.91
CA VAL A 111 0.17 6.35 5.48
C VAL A 111 -1.19 5.67 5.63
N ALA A 112 -1.33 4.43 5.13
CA ALA A 112 -2.58 3.67 5.23
C ALA A 112 -2.95 3.39 6.70
N ALA A 113 -1.99 2.96 7.52
CA ALA A 113 -2.19 2.77 8.96
C ALA A 113 -2.64 4.06 9.66
N GLY A 114 -1.97 5.19 9.38
CA GLY A 114 -2.31 6.50 9.94
C GLY A 114 -3.72 6.97 9.56
N VAL A 115 -4.13 6.77 8.30
CA VAL A 115 -5.51 7.10 7.84
C VAL A 115 -6.55 6.23 8.56
N GLN A 116 -6.29 4.93 8.72
CA GLN A 116 -7.14 4.02 9.48
C GLN A 116 -7.18 4.36 10.98
N GLY A 117 -6.14 4.99 11.52
CA GLY A 117 -5.95 5.18 12.95
C GLY A 117 -5.35 3.96 13.64
N ALA A 118 -4.67 3.09 12.89
CA ALA A 118 -3.85 2.01 13.44
C ALA A 118 -2.47 2.55 13.85
N ALA A 119 -1.90 2.01 14.92
CA ALA A 119 -0.54 2.38 15.31
C ALA A 119 0.49 1.85 14.29
N VAL A 120 1.61 2.56 14.13
CA VAL A 120 2.74 2.11 13.32
C VAL A 120 3.88 1.75 14.25
N LEU A 121 4.21 0.48 14.32
CA LEU A 121 5.37 -0.04 15.03
C LEU A 121 6.48 -0.34 14.05
N SER A 122 7.73 -0.37 14.51
CA SER A 122 8.85 -0.64 13.61
C SER A 122 9.97 -1.46 14.22
N VAL A 123 10.54 -2.32 13.37
CA VAL A 123 11.84 -2.97 13.57
C VAL A 123 12.72 -2.53 12.39
N PRO A 124 13.51 -1.46 12.55
CA PRO A 124 14.26 -0.86 11.44
C PRO A 124 15.29 -1.82 10.83
N LEU A 125 15.42 -1.76 9.50
CA LEU A 125 16.52 -2.35 8.76
C LEU A 125 17.74 -1.45 8.94
N THR A 126 18.88 -2.04 9.28
CA THR A 126 20.09 -1.29 9.58
C THR A 126 21.19 -1.58 8.58
N ALA A 127 22.02 -0.57 8.31
CA ALA A 127 23.10 -0.69 7.33
C ALA A 127 24.20 -1.68 7.77
N ASP A 128 24.43 -1.79 9.08
CA ASP A 128 25.35 -2.77 9.68
C ASP A 128 24.88 -4.22 9.52
N ASN A 129 23.59 -4.45 9.26
CA ASN A 129 23.01 -5.75 8.93
C ASN A 129 22.63 -5.89 7.45
N ASP A 130 23.27 -5.13 6.55
CA ASP A 130 22.97 -5.13 5.09
C ASP A 130 21.50 -4.88 4.75
N PHE A 131 20.77 -4.15 5.59
CA PHE A 131 19.32 -3.97 5.49
C PHE A 131 18.51 -5.29 5.49
N LYS A 132 19.04 -6.37 6.08
CA LYS A 132 18.31 -7.63 6.24
C LYS A 132 17.30 -7.50 7.38
N PRO A 133 16.11 -8.13 7.25
CA PRO A 133 15.15 -8.18 8.34
C PRO A 133 15.70 -8.94 9.56
N ASP A 134 15.51 -8.37 10.74
CA ASP A 134 15.67 -9.10 12.00
C ASP A 134 14.35 -9.85 12.29
N PHE A 135 14.28 -11.11 11.84
CA PHE A 135 13.09 -11.94 12.00
C PHE A 135 12.77 -12.26 13.46
N ASP A 136 13.77 -12.33 14.33
CA ASP A 136 13.57 -12.60 15.75
C ASP A 136 12.95 -11.39 16.44
N ALA A 137 13.46 -10.19 16.18
CA ALA A 137 12.87 -8.94 16.66
C ALA A 137 11.46 -8.72 16.10
N LEU A 138 11.26 -8.93 14.79
CA LEU A 138 9.93 -8.82 14.15
C LEU A 138 8.92 -9.77 14.80
N ARG A 139 9.29 -11.04 14.99
CA ARG A 139 8.43 -12.03 15.64
C ARG A 139 8.15 -11.67 17.09
N ALA A 140 9.15 -11.22 17.84
CA ALA A 140 8.98 -10.82 19.23
C ALA A 140 8.02 -9.63 19.35
N THR A 141 8.20 -8.57 18.54
CA THR A 141 7.32 -7.40 18.52
C THR A 141 5.90 -7.78 18.10
N ALA A 142 5.74 -8.57 17.03
CA ALA A 142 4.43 -8.96 16.54
C ALA A 142 3.60 -9.79 17.55
N LEU A 143 4.27 -10.56 18.41
CA LEU A 143 3.61 -11.36 19.45
C LEU A 143 3.36 -10.58 20.75
N ALA A 144 4.12 -9.52 21.02
CA ALA A 144 4.02 -8.73 22.25
C ALA A 144 3.03 -7.56 22.14
N GLU A 145 2.85 -7.03 20.93
CA GLU A 145 2.05 -5.85 20.64
C GLU A 145 0.75 -6.22 19.90
N PRO A 146 -0.27 -5.34 19.82
CA PRO A 146 -1.53 -5.63 19.13
C PRO A 146 -1.38 -5.55 17.58
N VAL A 147 -0.32 -6.15 17.05
CA VAL A 147 -0.02 -6.17 15.62
C VAL A 147 -0.99 -7.10 14.89
N LYS A 148 -1.54 -6.61 13.78
CA LYS A 148 -2.42 -7.38 12.88
C LYS A 148 -1.79 -7.65 11.52
N LEU A 149 -0.86 -6.79 11.11
CA LEU A 149 -0.17 -6.84 9.82
C LEU A 149 1.30 -6.56 10.06
N VAL A 150 2.17 -7.33 9.41
CA VAL A 150 3.64 -7.22 9.42
C VAL A 150 4.12 -7.02 7.99
#